data_AF-A0A954SYH3-F1
#
_entry.id   AF-A0A954SYH3-F1
#
_cell.length_a   1.000
_cell.length_b   1.000
_cell.length_c   1.000
_cell.angle_alpha   90.00
_cell.angle_beta   90.00
_cell.angle_gamma   90.00
#
_symmetry.space_group_name_H-M   'P 1'
#
loop_
_entity.id
_entity.type
_entity.pdbx_description
1 polymer ?
#
loop_
_entity_poly.entity_id
_entity_poly.type
_entity_poly.pdbx_seq_one_letter_code
_entity_poly.pdbx_strand_id
1 'polypeptide(L)'
;AVEEARKLIDADEVKREAIRRVERRGIVFLDEVDKIAGRGKEGGSGPDVSREGVQRDILPIIEGSTVASKHGPVKTDHILFVAAGAFHISKPSDLIPELQGRFPIRVELESLSGDDFRRILTEPENALTRQYQALLGTEGVELEFTDDGIDEMAKVAQQINETTENIG
;
A
#
# COMPACT_ATOMS: atom_id res chain seq x y z
N ALA A 1 -7.08 -12.16 -35.89
CA ALA A 1 -6.53 -10.95 -35.24
C ALA A 1 -5.81 -11.27 -33.92
N VAL A 2 -6.51 -11.78 -32.89
CA VAL A 2 -5.87 -12.12 -31.58
C VAL A 2 -4.88 -13.29 -31.66
N GLU A 3 -5.17 -14.31 -32.48
CA GLU A 3 -4.28 -15.47 -32.69
C GLU A 3 -3.00 -15.13 -33.48
N GLU A 4 -3.09 -14.19 -34.42
CA GLU A 4 -1.95 -13.67 -35.19
C GLU A 4 -1.04 -12.81 -34.30
N ALA A 5 -1.63 -11.97 -33.44
CA ALA A 5 -0.89 -11.14 -32.49
C ALA A 5 -0.06 -11.96 -31.48
N ARG A 6 -0.53 -13.14 -31.08
CA ARG A 6 0.20 -14.05 -30.18
C ARG A 6 1.44 -14.67 -30.82
N LYS A 7 1.47 -14.83 -32.16
CA LYS A 7 2.63 -15.38 -32.88
C LYS A 7 3.80 -14.40 -33.01
N LEU A 8 3.54 -13.10 -32.79
CA LEU A 8 4.54 -12.03 -32.82
C LEU A 8 5.18 -11.76 -31.45
N ILE A 9 4.71 -12.42 -30.40
CA ILE A 9 5.22 -12.21 -29.03
C ILE A 9 6.24 -13.29 -28.71
N ASP A 10 7.52 -12.91 -28.64
CA ASP A 10 8.57 -13.75 -28.08
C ASP A 10 8.38 -13.85 -26.56
N ALA A 11 7.95 -15.02 -26.10
CA ALA A 11 7.71 -15.28 -24.69
C ALA A 11 8.97 -15.14 -23.83
N ASP A 12 10.16 -15.38 -24.39
CA ASP A 12 11.43 -15.24 -23.68
C ASP A 12 11.90 -13.78 -23.64
N GLU A 13 11.59 -12.98 -24.66
CA GLU A 13 11.72 -11.52 -24.58
C GLU A 13 10.81 -10.93 -23.51
N VAL A 14 9.53 -11.34 -23.46
CA VAL A 14 8.58 -10.88 -22.44
C VAL A 14 9.05 -11.23 -21.03
N LYS A 15 9.55 -12.45 -20.81
CA LYS A 15 10.10 -12.86 -19.49
C LYS A 15 11.30 -12.01 -19.09
N ARG A 16 12.26 -11.79 -20.01
CA ARG A 16 13.44 -10.95 -19.77
C ARG A 16 13.04 -9.52 -19.43
N GLU A 17 12.07 -8.97 -20.16
CA GLU A 17 11.56 -7.63 -19.93
C GLU A 17 10.84 -7.52 -18.58
N ALA A 18 10.03 -8.53 -18.22
CA ALA A 18 9.34 -8.57 -16.93
C ALA A 18 10.33 -8.60 -15.76
N ILE A 19 11.34 -9.47 -15.82
CA ILE A 19 12.41 -9.52 -14.81
C ILE A 19 13.11 -8.15 -14.73
N ARG A 20 13.55 -7.60 -15.87
CA ARG A 20 14.22 -6.29 -15.91
C ARG A 20 13.37 -5.17 -15.29
N ARG A 21 12.05 -5.19 -15.51
CA ARG A 21 11.13 -4.20 -14.91
C ARG A 21 11.02 -4.35 -13.41
N VAL A 22 10.89 -5.58 -12.91
CA VAL A 22 10.86 -5.83 -11.45
C VAL A 22 12.17 -5.41 -10.82
N GLU A 23 13.31 -5.84 -11.37
CA GLU A 23 14.63 -5.53 -10.81
C GLU A 23 14.95 -4.03 -10.81
N ARG A 24 14.48 -3.26 -11.82
CA ARG A 24 14.86 -1.83 -11.96
C ARG A 24 13.79 -0.82 -11.53
N ARG A 25 12.54 -1.23 -11.46
CA ARG A 25 11.38 -0.35 -11.21
C ARG A 25 10.35 -0.98 -10.28
N GLY A 26 10.66 -2.14 -9.68
CA GLY A 26 9.79 -2.80 -8.73
C GLY A 26 9.57 -1.91 -7.51
N ILE A 27 8.33 -1.86 -7.06
CA ILE A 27 7.94 -1.24 -5.80
C ILE A 27 7.21 -2.30 -4.99
N VAL A 28 7.62 -2.48 -3.74
CA VAL A 28 6.96 -3.37 -2.77
C VAL A 28 6.43 -2.52 -1.63
N PHE A 29 5.12 -2.54 -1.42
CA PHE A 29 4.46 -1.89 -0.28
C PHE A 29 4.22 -2.93 0.81
N LEU A 30 4.83 -2.72 1.98
CA LEU A 30 4.69 -3.53 3.17
C LEU A 30 3.74 -2.80 4.12
N ASP A 31 2.49 -3.23 4.16
CA ASP A 31 1.50 -2.63 5.04
C ASP A 31 1.56 -3.24 6.45
N GLU A 32 1.04 -2.53 7.44
CA GLU A 32 0.92 -2.98 8.84
C GLU A 32 2.23 -3.51 9.46
N VAL A 33 3.38 -2.93 9.10
CA VAL A 33 4.70 -3.31 9.64
C VAL A 33 4.79 -3.07 11.16
N ASP A 34 3.95 -2.21 11.70
CA ASP A 34 3.82 -1.98 13.14
C ASP A 34 3.35 -3.22 13.92
N LYS A 35 2.63 -4.16 13.28
CA LYS A 35 2.19 -5.42 13.89
C LYS A 35 3.34 -6.38 14.20
N ILE A 36 4.44 -6.30 13.45
CA ILE A 36 5.62 -7.14 13.66
C ILE A 36 6.72 -6.45 14.47
N ALA A 37 6.58 -5.14 14.75
CA ALA A 37 7.56 -4.34 15.50
C ALA A 37 7.54 -4.58 17.02
N GLY A 38 6.46 -5.10 17.59
CA GLY A 38 6.30 -5.18 19.05
C GLY A 38 7.15 -6.28 19.71
N ARG A 39 7.86 -5.90 20.78
CA ARG A 39 8.35 -6.84 21.81
C ARG A 39 7.16 -7.33 22.62
N GLY A 40 6.97 -8.63 22.77
CA GLY A 40 6.00 -9.12 23.76
C GLY A 40 6.40 -8.67 25.14
N LYS A 41 5.37 -8.62 25.98
CA LYS A 41 5.50 -8.14 27.35
C LYS A 41 6.66 -8.85 28.04
N GLU A 42 7.60 -8.07 28.55
CA GLU A 42 8.62 -8.52 29.51
C GLU A 42 7.92 -9.29 30.64
N GLY A 43 7.99 -10.64 30.61
CA GLY A 43 7.45 -11.49 31.68
C GLY A 43 6.64 -12.72 31.28
N GLY A 44 6.40 -13.00 29.99
CA GLY A 44 5.65 -14.20 29.58
C GLY A 44 6.33 -14.97 28.46
N SER A 45 6.68 -16.24 28.69
CA SER A 45 7.15 -17.16 27.66
C SER A 45 5.99 -17.43 26.67
N GLY A 46 5.94 -16.66 25.58
CA GLY A 46 4.89 -16.63 24.55
C GLY A 46 5.40 -15.89 23.29
N PRO A 47 4.61 -15.73 22.21
CA PRO A 47 4.98 -15.89 20.79
C PRO A 47 5.90 -14.83 20.14
N ASP A 48 6.83 -14.23 20.88
CA ASP A 48 7.73 -13.17 20.40
C ASP A 48 8.71 -13.59 19.32
N VAL A 49 9.12 -14.86 19.35
CA VAL A 49 9.98 -15.45 18.32
C VAL A 49 9.34 -15.36 16.93
N SER A 50 8.00 -15.34 16.86
CA SER A 50 7.28 -15.29 15.58
C SER A 50 7.31 -13.92 14.91
N ARG A 51 7.39 -12.81 15.66
CA ARG A 51 7.32 -11.45 15.08
C ARG A 51 8.68 -10.97 14.62
N GLU A 52 9.70 -11.17 15.45
CA GLU A 52 11.09 -10.93 15.06
C GLU A 52 11.53 -11.87 13.93
N GLY A 53 11.05 -13.12 13.94
CA GLY A 53 11.27 -14.07 12.84
C GLY A 53 10.82 -13.51 11.50
N VAL A 54 9.61 -12.93 11.41
CA VAL A 54 9.11 -12.32 10.17
C VAL A 54 10.00 -11.15 9.71
N GLN A 55 10.48 -10.32 10.64
CA GLN A 55 11.42 -9.24 10.31
C GLN A 55 12.77 -9.78 9.78
N ARG A 56 13.27 -10.89 10.35
CA ARG A 56 14.51 -11.53 9.89
C ARG A 56 14.33 -12.22 8.54
N ASP A 57 13.16 -12.79 8.29
CA ASP A 57 12.85 -13.50 7.04
C ASP A 57 12.68 -12.52 5.86
N ILE A 58 12.18 -11.30 6.10
CA ILE A 58 12.04 -10.29 5.05
C ILE A 58 13.36 -9.56 4.77
N LEU A 59 14.29 -9.54 5.73
CA LEU A 59 15.54 -8.79 5.64
C LEU A 59 16.36 -9.13 4.37
N PRO A 60 16.61 -10.41 4.00
CA PRO A 60 17.37 -10.73 2.78
C PRO A 60 16.74 -10.18 1.49
N ILE A 61 15.42 -10.03 1.46
CA ILE A 61 14.72 -9.48 0.30
C ILE A 61 14.96 -7.97 0.20
N ILE A 62 14.94 -7.27 1.34
CA ILE A 62 15.19 -5.82 1.41
C ILE A 62 16.67 -5.50 1.22
N GLU A 63 17.58 -6.35 1.72
CA GLU A 63 19.04 -6.16 1.61
C GLU A 63 19.60 -6.43 0.22
N GLY A 64 18.86 -7.18 -0.60
CA GLY A 64 19.30 -7.64 -1.91
C GLY A 64 19.58 -9.14 -1.91
N SER A 65 18.70 -9.89 -2.55
CA SER A 65 18.87 -11.33 -2.79
C SER A 65 18.36 -11.72 -4.16
N THR A 66 18.71 -12.93 -4.60
CA THR A 66 18.15 -13.52 -5.81
C THR A 66 17.00 -14.46 -5.44
N VAL A 67 15.79 -14.11 -5.85
CA VAL A 67 14.58 -14.90 -5.62
C VAL A 67 14.20 -15.64 -6.89
N ALA A 68 13.94 -16.95 -6.77
CA ALA A 68 13.48 -17.75 -7.90
C ALA A 68 12.00 -17.47 -8.20
N SER A 69 11.68 -17.16 -9.46
CA SER A 69 10.31 -17.03 -9.95
C SER A 69 10.05 -17.97 -11.13
N LYS A 70 8.77 -18.20 -11.46
CA LYS A 70 8.37 -18.95 -12.66
C LYS A 70 8.88 -18.34 -13.98
N HIS A 71 9.34 -17.09 -13.96
CA HIS A 71 9.87 -16.38 -15.13
C HIS A 71 11.41 -16.38 -15.19
N GLY A 72 12.07 -16.82 -14.12
CA GLY A 72 13.52 -16.79 -13.94
C GLY A 72 13.91 -16.17 -12.59
N PRO A 73 15.21 -16.14 -12.28
CA PRO A 73 15.72 -15.48 -11.08
C PRO A 73 15.51 -13.96 -11.15
N VAL A 74 15.17 -13.35 -10.02
CA VAL A 74 14.96 -11.90 -9.87
C VAL A 74 15.85 -11.39 -8.73
N LYS A 75 16.63 -10.35 -9.01
CA LYS A 75 17.44 -9.63 -8.00
C LYS A 75 16.65 -8.49 -7.35
N THR A 76 16.72 -8.37 -6.04
CA THR A 76 15.94 -7.37 -5.29
C THR A 76 16.71 -6.09 -4.93
N ASP A 77 18.00 -6.00 -5.30
CA ASP A 77 18.94 -4.94 -4.93
C ASP A 77 18.46 -3.50 -5.22
N HIS A 78 17.57 -3.33 -6.20
CA HIS A 78 17.07 -2.02 -6.64
C HIS A 78 15.54 -1.90 -6.60
N ILE A 79 14.87 -2.80 -5.88
CA ILE A 79 13.44 -2.67 -5.60
C ILE A 79 13.24 -1.60 -4.53
N LEU A 80 12.29 -0.69 -4.77
CA LEU A 80 11.88 0.29 -3.77
C LEU A 80 10.94 -0.37 -2.77
N PHE A 81 11.29 -0.37 -1.49
CA PHE A 81 10.42 -0.81 -0.40
C PHE A 81 9.78 0.39 0.28
N VAL A 82 8.47 0.36 0.43
CA VAL A 82 7.68 1.33 1.20
C VAL A 82 7.01 0.56 2.32
N ALA A 83 7.38 0.84 3.57
CA ALA A 83 6.75 0.26 4.73
C ALA A 83 5.76 1.25 5.35
N ALA A 84 4.56 0.79 5.66
CA ALA A 84 3.52 1.55 6.31
C ALA A 84 3.05 0.84 7.59
N GLY A 85 2.48 1.61 8.50
CA GLY A 85 1.93 1.14 9.76
C GLY A 85 1.44 2.32 10.58
N ALA A 86 0.41 2.09 11.40
CA ALA A 86 -0.16 3.14 12.24
C ALA A 86 0.71 3.45 13.46
N PHE A 87 1.49 2.46 13.93
CA PHE A 87 2.42 2.61 15.06
C PHE A 87 1.74 3.18 16.33
N HIS A 88 0.49 2.78 16.59
CA HIS A 88 -0.28 3.21 17.78
C HIS A 88 0.25 2.56 19.08
N ILE A 89 0.69 1.31 19.02
CA ILE A 89 1.10 0.49 20.18
C ILE A 89 2.60 0.14 20.14
N SER A 90 3.23 0.30 18.97
CA SER A 90 4.66 0.09 18.74
C SER A 90 5.26 1.33 18.10
N LYS A 91 6.58 1.48 18.15
CA LYS A 91 7.31 2.56 17.49
C LYS A 91 8.20 1.97 16.40
N PRO A 92 8.56 2.76 15.37
CA PRO A 92 9.57 2.33 14.40
C PRO A 92 10.90 1.90 15.02
N SER A 93 11.24 2.43 16.21
CA SER A 93 12.41 2.02 17.00
C SER A 93 12.35 0.60 17.56
N ASP A 94 11.17 -0.03 17.58
CA ASP A 94 10.96 -1.37 18.10
C ASP A 94 11.25 -2.46 17.05
N LEU A 95 11.36 -2.08 15.77
CA LEU A 95 11.88 -2.95 14.70
C LEU A 95 13.34 -3.35 14.99
N ILE A 96 13.80 -4.48 14.44
CA ILE A 96 15.19 -4.89 14.59
C ILE A 96 16.15 -3.83 13.98
N PRO A 97 17.34 -3.60 14.57
CA PRO A 97 18.28 -2.59 14.10
C PRO A 97 18.62 -2.71 12.61
N GLU A 98 18.74 -3.94 12.11
CA GLU A 98 19.03 -4.24 10.72
C GLU A 98 17.95 -3.68 9.79
N LEU A 99 16.68 -3.87 10.14
CA LEU A 99 15.53 -3.40 9.35
C LEU A 99 15.38 -1.88 9.43
N GLN A 100 15.63 -1.29 10.60
CA GLN A 100 15.66 0.18 10.75
C GLN A 100 16.69 0.84 9.83
N GLY A 101 17.86 0.21 9.67
CA GLY A 101 18.90 0.71 8.77
C GLY A 101 18.52 0.68 7.28
N ARG A 102 17.50 -0.10 6.90
CA ARG A 102 17.01 -0.19 5.51
C ARG A 102 15.84 0.74 5.20
N PHE A 103 15.27 1.40 6.22
CA PHE A 103 14.25 2.45 6.06
C PHE A 103 14.80 3.81 6.56
N PRO A 104 15.75 4.43 5.84
CA PRO A 104 16.37 5.69 6.25
C PRO A 104 15.44 6.89 6.09
N ILE A 105 14.49 6.83 5.14
CA ILE A 105 13.49 7.87 4.91
C ILE A 105 12.28 7.56 5.79
N ARG A 106 11.90 8.53 6.63
CA ARG A 106 10.72 8.44 7.50
C ARG A 106 9.82 9.63 7.20
N VAL A 107 8.54 9.34 7.04
CA VAL A 107 7.49 10.34 6.83
C VAL A 107 6.31 9.95 7.70
N GLU A 108 5.64 10.95 8.24
CA GLU A 108 4.40 10.81 9.01
C GLU A 108 3.29 11.47 8.20
N LEU A 109 2.17 10.77 8.06
CA LEU A 109 1.00 11.30 7.34
C LEU A 109 0.03 11.88 8.36
N GLU A 110 -0.57 13.02 8.01
CA GLU A 110 -1.56 13.67 8.84
C GLU A 110 -2.94 13.04 8.65
N SER A 111 -3.76 13.06 9.70
CA SER A 111 -5.16 12.64 9.62
C SER A 111 -5.95 13.57 8.71
N LEU A 112 -6.92 13.02 7.98
CA LEU A 112 -7.76 13.77 7.05
C LEU A 112 -8.76 14.66 7.78
N SER A 113 -8.90 15.91 7.32
CA SER A 113 -9.95 16.83 7.77
C SER A 113 -11.23 16.72 6.92
N GLY A 114 -12.31 17.37 7.35
CA GLY A 114 -13.54 17.49 6.54
C GLY A 114 -13.29 18.15 5.18
N ASP A 115 -12.41 19.16 5.14
CA ASP A 115 -12.02 19.81 3.89
C ASP A 115 -11.27 18.83 2.97
N ASP A 116 -10.42 17.95 3.52
CA ASP A 116 -9.76 16.92 2.74
C ASP A 116 -10.75 15.90 2.18
N PHE A 117 -11.76 15.49 2.94
CA PHE A 117 -12.82 14.62 2.42
C PHE A 117 -13.59 15.25 1.27
N ARG A 118 -13.92 16.55 1.35
CA ARG A 118 -14.53 17.30 0.24
C ARG A 118 -13.65 17.24 -1.00
N ARG A 119 -12.34 17.46 -0.85
CA ARG A 119 -11.37 17.39 -1.95
C ARG A 119 -11.26 15.98 -2.51
N ILE A 120 -11.22 14.94 -1.69
CA ILE A 120 -11.21 13.53 -2.13
C ILE A 120 -12.46 13.20 -2.95
N LEU A 121 -13.62 13.77 -2.58
CA LEU A 121 -14.87 13.56 -3.31
C LEU A 121 -14.94 14.31 -4.64
N THR A 122 -14.07 15.27 -4.92
CA THR A 122 -14.25 16.19 -6.07
C THR A 122 -13.00 16.44 -6.92
N GLU A 123 -11.79 16.30 -6.40
CA GLU A 123 -10.55 16.61 -7.12
C GLU A 123 -9.96 15.41 -7.87
N PRO A 124 -9.78 14.21 -7.27
CA PRO A 124 -9.15 13.08 -7.94
C PRO A 124 -9.82 12.71 -9.27
N GLU A 125 -9.04 12.35 -10.29
CA GLU A 125 -9.56 12.02 -11.63
C GLU A 125 -10.72 11.01 -11.57
N ASN A 126 -10.60 10.03 -10.68
CA ASN A 126 -11.62 9.02 -10.41
C ASN A 126 -12.28 9.21 -9.04
N ALA A 127 -12.63 10.45 -8.67
CA ALA A 127 -13.36 10.72 -7.44
C ALA A 127 -14.71 9.97 -7.39
N LEU A 128 -15.16 9.61 -6.19
CA LEU A 128 -16.38 8.80 -6.02
C LEU A 128 -17.61 9.43 -6.66
N THR A 129 -17.78 10.75 -6.54
CA THR A 129 -18.89 11.48 -7.19
C THR A 129 -18.89 11.26 -8.71
N ARG A 130 -17.74 11.44 -9.37
CA ARG A 130 -17.56 11.20 -10.82
C ARG A 130 -17.85 9.75 -11.20
N GLN A 131 -17.38 8.80 -10.38
CA GLN A 131 -17.66 7.38 -10.60
C GLN A 131 -19.17 7.10 -10.56
N TYR A 132 -19.89 7.62 -9.55
CA TYR A 132 -21.33 7.42 -9.43
C TYR A 132 -22.13 8.12 -10.55
N GLN A 133 -21.72 9.32 -10.95
CA GLN A 133 -22.32 10.02 -12.10
C GLN A 133 -22.17 9.21 -13.38
N ALA A 134 -20.97 8.67 -13.63
CA ALA A 134 -20.72 7.84 -14.80
C ALA A 134 -21.50 6.51 -14.75
N LEU A 135 -21.53 5.85 -13.59
CA LEU A 135 -22.23 4.58 -13.38
C LEU A 135 -23.75 4.71 -13.53
N LEU A 136 -24.37 5.78 -13.03
CA LEU A 136 -25.80 6.00 -13.23
C LEU A 136 -26.13 6.51 -14.64
N GLY A 137 -25.21 7.25 -15.25
CA GLY A 137 -25.32 7.67 -16.63
C GLY A 137 -25.43 6.50 -17.63
N THR A 138 -24.85 5.33 -17.32
CA THR A 138 -25.03 4.13 -18.17
C THR A 138 -26.47 3.61 -18.18
N GLU A 139 -27.24 3.91 -17.13
CA GLU A 139 -28.66 3.59 -17.01
C GLU A 139 -29.57 4.75 -17.48
N GLY A 140 -28.98 5.80 -18.07
CA GLY A 140 -29.70 6.99 -18.50
C GLY A 140 -30.18 7.88 -17.34
N VAL A 141 -29.61 7.71 -16.14
CA VAL A 141 -29.91 8.53 -14.97
C VAL A 141 -28.85 9.62 -14.84
N GLU A 142 -29.27 10.87 -14.92
CA GLU A 142 -28.41 12.03 -14.66
C GLU A 142 -28.34 12.30 -13.15
N LEU A 143 -27.14 12.23 -12.59
CA LEU A 143 -26.88 12.52 -11.18
C LEU A 143 -26.05 13.80 -11.07
N GLU A 144 -26.51 14.73 -10.25
CA GLU A 144 -25.78 15.94 -9.91
C GLU A 144 -25.52 15.96 -8.41
N PHE A 145 -24.26 16.15 -8.02
CA PHE A 145 -23.88 16.43 -6.64
C PHE A 145 -23.73 17.93 -6.48
N THR A 146 -24.60 18.54 -5.69
CA THR A 146 -24.51 19.96 -5.33
C THR A 146 -23.36 20.20 -4.36
N ASP A 147 -22.78 21.40 -4.37
CA ASP A 147 -21.67 21.76 -3.49
C ASP A 147 -22.01 21.58 -2.00
N ASP A 148 -23.22 21.99 -1.59
CA ASP A 148 -23.72 21.80 -0.22
C ASP A 148 -23.94 20.33 0.13
N GLY A 149 -24.39 19.52 -0.84
CA GLY A 149 -24.51 18.08 -0.67
C GLY A 149 -23.16 17.40 -0.44
N ILE A 150 -22.12 17.81 -1.18
CA ILE A 150 -20.74 17.31 -1.01
C ILE A 150 -20.20 17.73 0.36
N ASP A 151 -20.44 18.97 0.77
CA ASP A 151 -20.02 19.48 2.08
C ASP A 151 -20.67 18.67 3.22
N GLU A 152 -21.96 18.36 3.12
CA GLU A 152 -22.63 17.50 4.11
C GLU A 152 -22.10 16.07 4.11
N MET A 153 -21.83 15.48 2.94
CA MET A 153 -21.19 14.16 2.85
C MET A 153 -19.82 14.13 3.54
N ALA A 154 -19.00 15.17 3.31
CA ALA A 154 -17.68 15.29 3.92
C ALA A 154 -17.76 15.45 5.44
N LYS A 155 -18.70 16.26 5.95
CA LYS A 155 -18.96 16.42 7.39
C LYS A 155 -19.39 15.10 8.04
N VAL A 156 -20.31 14.36 7.40
CA VAL A 156 -20.76 13.06 7.91
C VAL A 156 -19.61 12.06 7.96
N ALA A 157 -18.76 12.01 6.94
CA ALA A 157 -17.58 11.15 6.93
C ALA A 157 -16.61 11.49 8.07
N GLN A 158 -16.33 12.78 8.29
CA GLN A 158 -15.50 13.23 9.40
C GLN A 158 -16.11 12.83 10.76
N GLN A 159 -17.41 13.09 10.97
CA GLN A 159 -18.07 12.78 12.24
C GLN A 159 -18.06 11.27 12.54
N ILE A 160 -18.24 10.44 11.52
CA ILE A 160 -18.14 8.98 11.68
C ILE A 160 -16.71 8.57 12.04
N ASN A 161 -15.70 9.18 11.42
CA ASN A 161 -14.30 8.90 11.71
C ASN A 161 -13.88 9.34 13.12
N GLU A 162 -14.49 10.40 13.66
CA GLU A 162 -14.26 10.84 15.04
C GLU A 162 -14.96 9.96 16.09
N THR A 163 -16.09 9.34 15.72
CA THR A 163 -16.93 8.55 16.64
C THR A 163 -16.68 7.05 16.59
N THR A 164 -16.19 6.55 15.47
CA THR A 164 -15.78 5.15 15.27
C THR A 164 -14.27 5.08 15.48
N GLU A 165 -13.76 4.02 16.12
CA GLU A 165 -12.31 3.82 16.24
C GLU A 165 -11.65 4.03 14.87
N ASN A 166 -10.77 5.04 14.82
CA ASN A 166 -10.06 5.54 13.65
C ASN A 166 -9.67 4.37 12.72
N ILE A 167 -10.36 4.24 11.59
CA ILE A 167 -10.17 3.12 10.64
C ILE A 167 -8.93 3.32 9.74
N GLY A 168 -8.10 4.30 10.06
CA GLY A 168 -6.87 4.66 9.35
C GLY A 168 -6.61 6.15 9.50
#